data_AF-A0A364NB43-F1
#
_entry.id   AF-A0A364NB43-F1
#
_cell.length_a   1.000
_cell.length_b   1.000
_cell.length_c   1.000
_cell.angle_alpha   90.00
_cell.angle_beta   90.00
_cell.angle_gamma   90.00
#
_symmetry.space_group_name_H-M   'P 1'
#
loop_
_entity.id
_entity.type
_entity.pdbx_description
1 polymer ?
#
loop_
_entity_poly.entity_id
_entity_poly.type
_entity_poly.pdbx_seq_one_letter_code
_entity_poly.pdbx_strand_id
1 'polypeptide(L)'
;MDIVVFVTHDVTPEYWLDFAYTSSYEPASPNEEVDPPYILVHSLTQDDLSCTPKIDSVVPTQLGSATWEQLKSAYISFCDSGAASLDGNTFLILDQQSIQDRSVIIMNKGPLEETPEGDKDPFTTLDIDYEVLAKMNAWWKYRVPFEDAWAILCGFMGFCTPEFSVQYFIEVVEKEPLPEPKPEPESEEILSQDSTSEELSD
;
A
#
# COMPACT_ATOMS: atom_id res chain seq x y z
N MET A 1 -6.22 6.94 -5.69
CA MET A 1 -5.77 5.60 -5.29
C MET A 1 -6.33 5.43 -3.91
N ASP A 2 -7.12 4.39 -3.71
CA ASP A 2 -7.85 4.16 -2.49
C ASP A 2 -7.05 3.20 -1.61
N ILE A 3 -7.13 3.41 -0.31
CA ILE A 3 -6.32 2.72 0.68
C ILE A 3 -7.25 1.95 1.60
N VAL A 4 -7.02 0.64 1.70
CA VAL A 4 -7.77 -0.23 2.59
C VAL A 4 -7.42 0.09 4.05
N VAL A 5 -8.44 0.25 4.89
CA VAL A 5 -8.31 0.47 6.33
C VAL A 5 -9.02 -0.65 7.08
N PHE A 6 -8.24 -1.59 7.60
CA PHE A 6 -8.79 -2.63 8.47
C PHE A 6 -9.06 -2.07 9.86
N VAL A 7 -10.29 -2.20 10.34
CA VAL A 7 -10.63 -1.89 11.73
C VAL A 7 -10.60 -3.17 12.56
N THR A 8 -9.66 -3.29 13.49
CA THR A 8 -9.59 -4.43 14.42
C THR A 8 -10.18 -4.10 15.79
N HIS A 9 -10.84 -2.95 15.90
CA HIS A 9 -11.69 -2.57 17.01
C HIS A 9 -12.98 -1.92 16.48
N ASP A 10 -14.02 -1.85 17.30
CA ASP A 10 -15.24 -1.15 16.93
C ASP A 10 -14.93 0.34 16.70
N VAL A 11 -15.48 0.90 15.62
CA VAL A 11 -15.21 2.28 15.22
C VAL A 11 -16.51 3.07 15.23
N THR A 12 -16.50 4.19 15.97
CA THR A 12 -17.59 5.15 16.03
C THR A 12 -17.53 6.14 14.86
N PRO A 13 -18.66 6.75 14.45
CA PRO A 13 -18.68 7.82 13.44
C PRO A 13 -17.68 8.94 13.67
N GLU A 14 -17.57 9.42 14.91
CA GLU A 14 -16.72 10.56 15.27
C GLU A 14 -15.24 10.22 15.09
N TYR A 15 -14.84 9.02 15.52
CA TYR A 15 -13.47 8.54 15.37
C TYR A 15 -13.11 8.26 13.91
N TRP A 16 -14.01 7.66 13.13
CA TRP A 16 -13.77 7.45 11.70
C TRP A 16 -13.60 8.78 10.97
N LEU A 17 -14.47 9.75 11.26
CA LEU A 17 -14.38 11.09 10.68
C LEU A 17 -13.07 11.78 11.08
N ASP A 18 -12.70 11.75 12.36
CA ASP A 18 -11.46 12.33 12.87
C ASP A 18 -10.23 11.73 12.16
N PHE A 19 -10.15 10.41 12.08
CA PHE A 19 -9.10 9.73 11.32
C PHE A 19 -9.13 10.15 9.85
N ALA A 20 -10.23 9.89 9.14
CA ALA A 20 -10.31 10.03 7.69
C ALA A 20 -9.98 11.45 7.21
N TYR A 21 -10.43 12.48 7.94
CA TYR A 21 -10.11 13.87 7.59
C TYR A 21 -8.73 14.31 8.04
N THR A 22 -8.29 13.93 9.24
CA THR A 22 -6.98 14.35 9.76
C THR A 22 -5.84 13.69 8.98
N SER A 23 -6.02 12.44 8.54
CA SER A 23 -5.03 11.70 7.75
C SER A 23 -5.15 11.91 6.24
N SER A 24 -5.99 12.85 5.77
CA SER A 24 -6.10 13.19 4.34
C SER A 24 -5.24 14.40 3.97
N TYR A 25 -5.11 14.66 2.68
CA TYR A 25 -4.46 15.86 2.18
C TYR A 25 -5.20 17.12 2.63
N GLU A 26 -4.45 18.20 2.86
CA GLU A 26 -5.04 19.52 3.05
C GLU A 26 -5.72 19.98 1.75
N PRO A 27 -6.95 20.50 1.80
CA PRO A 27 -7.64 20.98 0.62
C PRO A 27 -6.86 22.15 0.00
N ALA A 28 -6.76 22.19 -1.34
CA ALA A 28 -6.06 23.26 -2.04
C ALA A 28 -6.80 24.61 -1.94
N SER A 29 -8.08 24.59 -1.58
CA SER A 29 -8.85 25.79 -1.28
C SER A 29 -9.83 25.60 -0.11
N PRO A 30 -10.20 26.67 0.62
CA PRO A 30 -11.14 26.57 1.75
C PRO A 30 -12.54 26.03 1.43
N ASN A 31 -12.91 25.97 0.13
CA ASN A 31 -14.22 25.50 -0.32
C ASN A 31 -14.15 24.12 -0.98
N GLU A 32 -12.96 23.52 -1.07
CA GLU A 32 -12.78 22.18 -1.63
C GLU A 32 -13.18 21.15 -0.59
N GLU A 33 -14.12 20.29 -0.96
CA GLU A 33 -14.49 19.14 -0.14
C GLU A 33 -13.38 18.09 -0.27
N VAL A 34 -12.72 17.79 0.84
CA VAL A 34 -11.76 16.69 0.91
C VAL A 34 -12.54 15.40 0.88
N ASP A 35 -12.30 14.56 -0.11
CA ASP A 35 -12.78 13.18 -0.15
C ASP A 35 -11.65 12.24 0.28
N PRO A 36 -11.69 11.71 1.52
CA PRO A 36 -10.65 10.82 2.02
C PRO A 36 -10.56 9.54 1.18
N PRO A 37 -9.36 9.14 0.73
CA PRO A 37 -9.19 7.98 -0.15
C PRO A 37 -9.20 6.66 0.63
N TYR A 38 -10.08 6.51 1.62
CA TYR A 38 -10.07 5.40 2.56
C TYR A 38 -11.27 4.48 2.37
N ILE A 39 -11.00 3.17 2.32
CA ILE A 39 -12.02 2.12 2.28
C ILE A 39 -12.04 1.45 3.65
N LEU A 40 -13.15 1.59 4.36
CA LEU A 40 -13.32 0.96 5.66
C LEU A 40 -13.58 -0.54 5.49
N VAL A 41 -12.73 -1.38 6.09
CA VAL A 41 -12.89 -2.83 6.08
C VAL A 41 -13.01 -3.38 7.50
N HIS A 42 -14.15 -4.00 7.79
CA HIS A 42 -14.49 -4.52 9.12
C HIS A 42 -14.71 -6.04 9.15
N SER A 43 -14.46 -6.74 8.04
CA SER A 43 -14.52 -8.20 7.92
C SER A 43 -13.53 -8.72 6.86
N LEU A 44 -13.20 -10.02 6.90
CA LEU A 44 -12.26 -10.64 5.94
C LEU A 44 -12.89 -10.91 4.56
N THR A 45 -14.22 -10.85 4.43
CA THR A 45 -14.95 -11.28 3.23
C THR A 45 -15.80 -10.15 2.65
N GLN A 46 -15.26 -8.94 2.61
CA GLN A 46 -16.00 -7.78 2.18
C GLN A 46 -16.20 -7.79 0.65
N ASP A 47 -17.46 -7.83 0.22
CA ASP A 47 -17.84 -7.90 -1.20
C ASP A 47 -17.86 -6.52 -1.90
N ASP A 48 -17.97 -5.43 -1.14
CA ASP A 48 -18.02 -4.05 -1.64
C ASP A 48 -16.84 -3.23 -1.08
N LEU A 49 -15.95 -2.83 -1.99
CA LEU A 49 -14.78 -1.99 -1.69
C LEU A 49 -15.01 -0.62 -2.32
N SER A 50 -15.67 0.25 -1.56
CA SER A 50 -15.92 1.63 -1.96
C SER A 50 -15.43 2.60 -0.89
N CYS A 51 -14.98 3.78 -1.32
CA CYS A 51 -14.51 4.83 -0.42
C CYS A 51 -15.60 5.16 0.60
N THR A 52 -15.17 5.23 1.86
CA THR A 52 -16.05 5.42 3.01
C THR A 52 -15.71 6.75 3.68
N PRO A 53 -16.12 7.91 3.14
CA PRO A 53 -15.78 9.20 3.73
C PRO A 53 -16.42 9.42 5.10
N LYS A 54 -17.53 8.72 5.39
CA LYS A 54 -18.28 8.81 6.64
C LYS A 54 -19.02 7.50 6.93
N ILE A 55 -19.36 7.29 8.20
CA ILE A 55 -20.27 6.23 8.66
C ILE A 55 -21.35 6.85 9.55
N ASP A 56 -22.56 6.31 9.52
CA ASP A 56 -23.71 6.89 10.25
C ASP A 56 -23.93 6.25 11.64
N SER A 57 -23.27 5.12 11.91
CA SER A 57 -23.38 4.37 13.16
C SER A 57 -22.06 3.67 13.50
N VAL A 58 -21.97 3.16 14.73
CA VAL A 58 -20.83 2.35 15.16
C VAL A 58 -20.75 1.10 14.28
N VAL A 59 -19.57 0.85 13.72
CA VAL A 59 -19.29 -0.33 12.91
C VAL A 59 -18.63 -1.39 13.80
N PRO A 60 -19.33 -2.48 14.14
CA PRO A 60 -18.74 -3.57 14.89
C PRO A 60 -17.78 -4.35 14.00
N THR A 61 -16.59 -4.61 14.51
CA THR A 61 -15.58 -5.35 13.74
C THR A 61 -15.70 -6.87 13.94
N GLN A 62 -15.44 -7.63 12.88
CA GLN A 62 -15.22 -9.08 12.94
C GLN A 62 -13.72 -9.45 12.97
N LEU A 63 -12.84 -8.44 13.00
CA LEU A 63 -11.39 -8.57 12.87
C LEU A 63 -10.64 -8.46 14.20
N GLY A 64 -11.34 -8.37 15.33
CA GLY A 64 -10.72 -8.14 16.65
C GLY A 64 -9.67 -9.18 17.06
N SER A 65 -9.71 -10.38 16.48
CA SER A 65 -8.72 -11.45 16.67
C SER A 65 -8.00 -11.84 15.38
N ALA A 66 -8.08 -11.02 14.32
CA ALA A 66 -7.43 -11.33 13.06
C ALA A 66 -5.91 -11.31 13.20
N THR A 67 -5.24 -12.32 12.67
CA THR A 67 -3.77 -12.36 12.62
C THR A 67 -3.24 -11.52 11.46
N TRP A 68 -1.95 -11.18 11.50
CA TRP A 68 -1.24 -10.52 10.41
C TRP A 68 -1.51 -11.20 9.05
N GLU A 69 -1.39 -12.52 9.01
CA GLU A 69 -1.52 -13.37 7.84
C GLU A 69 -2.94 -13.34 7.28
N GLN A 70 -3.95 -13.26 8.15
CA GLN A 70 -5.34 -13.14 7.73
C GLN A 70 -5.60 -11.77 7.09
N LEU A 71 -5.11 -10.68 7.70
CA LEU A 71 -5.26 -9.33 7.16
C LEU A 71 -4.53 -9.19 5.82
N LYS A 72 -3.27 -9.65 5.75
CA LYS A 72 -2.46 -9.67 4.54
C LYS A 72 -3.14 -10.48 3.42
N SER A 73 -3.66 -11.67 3.72
CA SER A 73 -4.33 -12.51 2.73
C SER A 73 -5.61 -11.87 2.20
N ALA A 74 -6.40 -11.24 3.07
CA ALA A 74 -7.59 -10.51 2.67
C ALA A 74 -7.23 -9.31 1.76
N TYR A 75 -6.22 -8.54 2.14
CA TYR A 75 -5.72 -7.42 1.35
C TYR A 75 -5.26 -7.86 -0.05
N ILE A 76 -4.43 -8.91 -0.15
CA ILE A 76 -4.01 -9.46 -1.45
C ILE A 76 -5.22 -9.88 -2.27
N SER A 77 -6.19 -10.58 -1.67
CA SER A 77 -7.43 -10.98 -2.35
C SER A 77 -8.24 -9.78 -2.86
N PHE A 78 -8.24 -8.66 -2.13
CA PHE A 78 -8.91 -7.43 -2.55
C PHE A 78 -8.20 -6.80 -3.75
N CYS A 79 -6.88 -6.71 -3.72
CA CYS A 79 -6.08 -6.23 -4.85
C CYS A 79 -6.27 -7.11 -6.10
N ASP A 80 -6.30 -8.43 -5.93
CA ASP A 80 -6.47 -9.40 -7.03
C ASP A 80 -7.89 -9.41 -7.63
N SER A 81 -8.89 -8.91 -6.89
CA SER A 81 -10.28 -8.83 -7.37
C SER A 81 -10.48 -7.83 -8.52
N GLY A 82 -9.47 -7.02 -8.84
CA GLY A 82 -9.49 -6.08 -9.96
C GLY A 82 -10.15 -4.75 -9.64
N ALA A 83 -10.30 -4.40 -8.36
CA ALA A 83 -10.63 -3.04 -7.94
C ALA A 83 -9.49 -2.10 -8.35
N ALA A 84 -9.62 -1.50 -9.54
CA ALA A 84 -8.54 -0.81 -10.26
C ALA A 84 -7.95 0.41 -9.52
N SER A 85 -8.51 0.82 -8.39
CA SER A 85 -8.08 1.99 -7.63
C SER A 85 -7.27 1.68 -6.37
N LEU A 86 -7.17 0.41 -5.93
CA LEU A 86 -6.47 0.07 -4.69
C LEU A 86 -4.95 0.25 -4.81
N ASP A 87 -4.32 0.82 -3.77
CA ASP A 87 -2.88 0.64 -3.60
C ASP A 87 -2.60 -0.86 -3.40
N GLY A 88 -1.60 -1.39 -4.11
CA GLY A 88 -1.16 -2.80 -4.03
C GLY A 88 -0.03 -3.04 -3.02
N ASN A 89 0.53 -1.97 -2.46
CA ASN A 89 1.65 -2.04 -1.54
C ASN A 89 1.34 -1.57 -0.12
N THR A 90 0.26 -0.81 0.10
CA THR A 90 -0.04 -0.23 1.42
C THR A 90 -1.47 -0.46 1.86
N PHE A 91 -1.63 -0.80 3.13
CA PHE A 91 -2.91 -0.74 3.82
C PHE A 91 -2.73 -0.27 5.26
N LEU A 92 -3.84 0.13 5.88
CA LEU A 92 -3.88 0.71 7.22
C LEU A 92 -4.61 -0.21 8.20
N ILE A 93 -4.25 -0.10 9.48
CA ILE A 93 -4.95 -0.78 10.57
C ILE A 93 -5.29 0.24 11.66
N LEU A 94 -6.57 0.31 12.02
CA LEU A 94 -7.07 1.01 13.21
C LEU A 94 -7.36 -0.04 14.29
N ASP A 95 -6.43 -0.16 15.23
CA ASP A 95 -6.53 -1.02 16.40
C ASP A 95 -7.06 -0.27 17.63
N GLN A 96 -7.16 -0.95 18.77
CA GLN A 96 -7.63 -0.30 20.01
C GLN A 96 -6.71 0.84 20.48
N GLN A 97 -5.40 0.71 20.26
CA GLN A 97 -4.43 1.74 20.64
C GLN A 97 -4.56 2.99 19.77
N SER A 98 -4.96 2.82 18.51
CA SER A 98 -5.19 3.89 17.54
C SER A 98 -6.17 4.94 18.05
N ILE A 99 -7.21 4.51 18.78
CA ILE A 99 -8.22 5.40 19.40
C ILE A 99 -7.63 6.25 20.52
N GLN A 100 -6.74 5.67 21.31
CA GLN A 100 -6.16 6.34 22.48
C GLN A 100 -5.07 7.32 22.06
N ASP A 101 -4.25 6.91 21.11
CA ASP A 101 -3.05 7.64 20.70
C ASP A 101 -3.29 8.55 19.49
N ARG A 102 -4.50 8.54 18.89
CA ARG A 102 -4.80 9.17 17.59
C ARG A 102 -3.73 8.84 16.55
N SER A 103 -3.45 7.55 16.40
CA SER A 103 -2.44 7.03 15.48
C SER A 103 -3.00 5.91 14.63
N VAL A 104 -2.40 5.64 13.48
CA VAL A 104 -2.75 4.53 12.60
C VAL A 104 -1.52 3.65 12.40
N ILE A 105 -1.74 2.34 12.25
CA ILE A 105 -0.66 1.46 11.79
C ILE A 105 -0.66 1.48 10.27
N ILE A 106 0.48 1.79 9.67
CA ILE A 106 0.70 1.66 8.23
C ILE A 106 1.48 0.37 7.97
N MET A 107 0.92 -0.51 7.16
CA MET A 107 1.57 -1.70 6.64
C MET A 107 1.97 -1.41 5.21
N ASN A 108 3.28 -1.34 4.93
CA ASN A 108 3.80 -1.06 3.60
C ASN A 108 4.68 -2.21 3.12
N LYS A 109 4.50 -2.59 1.86
CA LYS A 109 5.30 -3.56 1.12
C LYS A 109 6.23 -2.83 0.18
N GLY A 110 7.47 -3.30 0.08
CA GLY A 110 8.42 -2.76 -0.87
C GLY A 110 9.75 -3.52 -0.87
N PRO A 111 10.71 -3.04 -1.67
CA PRO A 111 12.00 -3.70 -1.82
C PRO A 111 12.84 -3.56 -0.55
N LEU A 112 13.37 -4.70 -0.08
CA LEU A 112 14.40 -4.75 0.93
C LEU A 112 15.72 -5.12 0.26
N GLU A 113 16.69 -4.22 0.36
CA GLU A 113 18.07 -4.46 -0.02
C GLU A 113 18.82 -5.04 1.19
N GLU A 114 19.23 -6.31 1.11
CA GLU A 114 20.11 -6.91 2.11
C GLU A 114 21.49 -7.16 1.51
N THR A 115 22.51 -6.77 2.25
CA THR A 115 23.89 -7.17 1.95
C THR A 115 24.05 -8.69 2.11
N PRO A 116 25.02 -9.33 1.43
CA PRO A 116 25.33 -10.75 1.62
C PRO A 116 25.63 -11.12 3.08
N GLU A 117 26.12 -10.16 3.88
CA GLU A 117 26.42 -10.29 5.29
C GLU A 117 25.17 -10.19 6.19
N GLY A 118 24.02 -9.81 5.63
CA GLY A 118 22.75 -9.67 6.34
C GLY A 118 22.59 -8.35 7.09
N ASP A 119 23.50 -7.40 6.88
CA ASP A 119 23.36 -6.05 7.41
C ASP A 119 22.28 -5.30 6.64
N LYS A 120 21.32 -4.76 7.41
CA LYS A 120 20.15 -4.02 6.93
C LYS A 120 20.45 -2.56 7.12
N ASP A 121 20.61 -1.83 6.04
CA ASP A 121 20.45 -0.40 6.12
C ASP A 121 19.31 0.00 5.18
N PRO A 122 18.13 0.32 5.75
CA PRO A 122 16.96 0.67 4.96
C PRO A 122 17.13 1.98 4.19
N PHE A 123 18.25 2.70 4.34
CA PHE A 123 18.46 4.03 3.75
C PHE A 123 19.87 4.30 3.23
N THR A 124 20.83 3.35 3.27
CA THR A 124 22.16 3.63 2.70
C THR A 124 22.14 3.67 1.19
N THR A 125 22.33 4.89 0.67
CA THR A 125 22.89 5.17 -0.65
C THR A 125 24.38 4.85 -0.72
N LEU A 126 24.82 3.68 -0.22
CA LEU A 126 26.21 3.28 -0.41
C LEU A 126 26.39 2.82 -1.87
N ASP A 127 27.55 3.11 -2.46
CA ASP A 127 28.03 2.61 -3.76
C ASP A 127 28.23 1.07 -3.69
N ILE A 128 27.17 0.34 -3.38
CA ILE A 128 27.15 -1.11 -3.39
C ILE A 128 26.73 -1.53 -4.79
N ASP A 129 27.46 -2.49 -5.33
CA ASP A 129 27.11 -3.11 -6.61
C ASP A 129 25.70 -3.73 -6.52
N TYR A 130 24.74 -3.09 -7.21
CA TYR A 130 23.34 -3.50 -7.25
C TYR A 130 23.14 -4.93 -7.76
N GLU A 131 24.12 -5.51 -8.45
CA GLU A 131 24.08 -6.90 -8.90
C GLU A 131 24.27 -7.91 -7.75
N VAL A 132 24.82 -7.48 -6.61
CA VAL A 132 25.16 -8.34 -5.47
C VAL A 132 24.08 -8.33 -4.38
N LEU A 133 23.17 -7.36 -4.39
CA LEU A 133 22.10 -7.26 -3.39
C LEU A 133 21.05 -8.34 -3.61
N ALA A 134 20.79 -9.14 -2.57
CA ALA A 134 19.65 -10.03 -2.56
C ALA A 134 18.38 -9.18 -2.51
N LYS A 135 17.63 -9.17 -3.61
CA LYS A 135 16.39 -8.40 -3.69
C LYS A 135 15.24 -9.22 -3.11
N MET A 136 14.78 -8.81 -1.93
CA MET A 136 13.56 -9.32 -1.31
C MET A 136 12.50 -8.23 -1.31
N ASN A 137 11.24 -8.60 -1.12
CA ASN A 137 10.24 -7.68 -0.62
C ASN A 137 10.16 -7.82 0.91
N ALA A 138 9.82 -6.75 1.60
CA ALA A 138 9.51 -6.79 3.02
C ALA A 138 8.21 -6.04 3.32
N TRP A 139 7.54 -6.49 4.37
CA TRP A 139 6.43 -5.78 4.98
C TRP A 139 6.93 -5.05 6.21
N TRP A 140 6.90 -3.72 6.16
CA TRP A 140 7.25 -2.87 7.29
C TRP A 140 5.99 -2.38 7.98
N LYS A 141 6.11 -2.27 9.30
CA LYS A 141 5.07 -1.77 10.18
C LYS A 141 5.51 -0.43 10.76
N TYR A 142 4.65 0.56 10.61
CA TYR A 142 4.83 1.90 11.17
C TYR A 142 3.64 2.22 12.06
N ARG A 143 3.84 3.01 13.12
CA ARG A 143 2.73 3.64 13.85
C ARG A 143 2.88 5.15 13.75
N VAL A 144 1.93 5.75 13.06
CA VAL A 144 2.01 7.15 12.62
C VAL A 144 0.83 7.92 13.22
N PRO A 145 1.05 9.11 13.83
CA PRO A 145 -0.03 10.01 14.19
C PRO A 145 -0.92 10.33 12.98
N PHE A 146 -2.21 10.58 13.18
CA PHE A 146 -3.12 10.88 12.07
C PHE A 146 -2.63 12.06 11.22
N GLU A 147 -2.10 13.09 11.86
CA GLU A 147 -1.61 14.32 11.25
C GLU A 147 -0.46 14.08 10.26
N ASP A 148 0.33 13.03 10.48
CA ASP A 148 1.50 12.71 9.66
C ASP A 148 1.21 11.60 8.63
N ALA A 149 0.10 10.87 8.80
CA ALA A 149 -0.21 9.67 8.02
C ALA A 149 -0.24 9.93 6.51
N TRP A 150 -0.85 11.04 6.07
CA TRP A 150 -0.87 11.40 4.64
C TRP A 150 0.53 11.60 4.06
N ALA A 151 1.39 12.35 4.77
CA ALA A 151 2.75 12.64 4.31
C ALA A 151 3.58 11.35 4.19
N ILE A 152 3.42 10.43 5.15
CA ILE A 152 4.10 9.13 5.10
C ILE A 152 3.60 8.28 3.93
N LEU A 153 2.29 8.24 3.67
CA LEU A 153 1.71 7.56 2.52
C LEU A 153 2.23 8.14 1.20
N CYS A 154 2.31 9.47 1.08
CA CYS A 154 2.94 10.13 -0.07
C CYS A 154 4.41 9.72 -0.24
N GLY A 155 5.16 9.55 0.86
CA GLY A 155 6.53 9.05 0.82
C GLY A 155 6.63 7.65 0.21
N PHE A 156 5.77 6.72 0.63
CA PHE A 156 5.74 5.37 0.08
C PHE A 156 5.30 5.31 -1.39
N MET A 157 4.45 6.24 -1.82
CA MET A 157 4.04 6.39 -3.21
C MET A 157 5.08 7.13 -4.08
N GLY A 158 6.20 7.57 -3.51
CA GLY A 158 7.27 8.29 -4.24
C GLY A 158 6.98 9.77 -4.50
N PHE A 159 5.99 10.37 -3.84
CA PHE A 159 5.69 11.80 -3.93
C PHE A 159 6.51 12.66 -2.95
N CYS A 160 7.09 12.06 -1.91
CA CYS A 160 7.89 12.74 -0.88
C CYS A 160 9.09 11.87 -0.46
N THR A 161 10.04 12.42 0.32
CA THR A 161 11.18 11.64 0.81
C THR A 161 10.71 10.63 1.88
N PRO A 162 11.04 9.33 1.74
CA PRO A 162 10.61 8.31 2.69
C PRO A 162 11.30 8.40 4.06
N GLU A 163 12.33 9.25 4.19
CA GLU A 163 13.09 9.49 5.43
C GLU A 163 12.21 9.93 6.60
N PHE A 164 11.09 10.61 6.34
CA PHE A 164 10.14 10.99 7.39
C PHE A 164 9.48 9.78 8.06
N SER A 165 9.44 8.61 7.40
CA SER A 165 8.83 7.39 7.97
C SER A 165 9.72 6.72 9.02
N VAL A 166 11.03 6.99 9.03
CA VAL A 166 12.02 6.31 9.90
C VAL A 166 11.64 6.45 11.37
N GLN A 167 11.21 7.64 11.79
CA GLN A 167 10.88 7.92 13.19
C GLN A 167 9.61 7.18 13.67
N TYR A 168 8.79 6.69 12.75
CA TYR A 168 7.56 5.94 13.04
C TYR A 168 7.72 4.43 12.84
N PHE A 169 8.89 3.98 12.41
CA PHE A 169 9.17 2.58 12.17
C PHE A 169 9.09 1.75 13.46
N ILE A 170 8.38 0.63 13.39
CA ILE A 170 8.31 -0.35 14.48
C ILE A 170 9.21 -1.54 14.16
N GLU A 171 8.90 -2.26 13.08
CA GLU A 171 9.56 -3.52 12.76
C GLU A 171 9.35 -3.94 11.29
N VAL A 172 10.21 -4.86 10.84
CA VAL A 172 9.97 -5.66 9.64
C VAL A 172 9.15 -6.88 10.07
N VAL A 173 7.91 -6.98 9.60
CA VAL A 173 6.97 -8.04 9.98
C VAL A 173 7.27 -9.33 9.22
N GLU A 174 7.56 -9.21 7.92
CA GLU A 174 7.77 -10.36 7.05
C GLU A 174 8.71 -9.99 5.91
N LYS A 175 9.48 -10.98 5.43
CA LYS A 175 10.28 -10.89 4.21
C LYS A 175 9.79 -11.93 3.22
N GLU A 176 9.67 -11.54 1.96
CA GLU A 176 9.26 -12.38 0.85
C GLU A 176 10.37 -12.38 -0.21
N PRO A 177 10.67 -13.52 -0.85
CA PRO A 177 11.48 -13.48 -2.06
C PRO A 177 10.78 -12.63 -3.13
N LEU A 178 11.54 -11.91 -3.95
CA LEU A 178 10.96 -11.31 -5.14
C LEU A 178 10.35 -12.42 -6.03
N PRO A 179 9.20 -12.16 -6.67
CA PRO A 179 8.71 -13.07 -7.68
C PRO A 179 9.78 -13.23 -8.76
N GLU A 180 10.06 -14.47 -9.15
CA GLU A 180 10.96 -14.72 -10.28
C GLU A 180 10.43 -13.94 -11.49
N PRO A 181 11.32 -13.26 -12.24
CA PRO A 181 10.91 -12.58 -13.46
C PRO A 181 10.22 -13.61 -14.34
N LYS A 182 8.94 -13.40 -14.66
CA LYS A 182 8.25 -14.23 -15.64
C LYS A 182 9.10 -14.18 -16.91
N PRO A 183 9.41 -15.33 -17.54
CA PRO A 183 10.16 -15.32 -18.79
C PRO A 183 9.45 -14.35 -19.73
N GLU A 184 10.20 -13.36 -20.23
CA GLU A 184 9.67 -12.41 -21.20
C GLU A 184 9.01 -13.23 -22.30
N PRO A 185 7.75 -12.95 -22.69
CA PRO A 185 7.14 -13.68 -23.79
C PRO A 185 8.09 -13.54 -24.97
N GLU A 186 8.65 -14.66 -25.43
CA GLU A 186 9.55 -14.68 -26.58
C GLU A 186 8.88 -13.84 -27.65
N SER A 187 9.49 -12.70 -27.98
CA SER A 187 8.93 -11.80 -28.98
C SER A 187 8.79 -12.64 -30.23
N GLU A 188 7.56 -13.04 -30.58
CA GLU A 188 7.29 -13.68 -31.84
C GLU A 188 7.84 -12.71 -32.88
N GLU A 189 8.97 -13.07 -33.49
CA GLU A 189 9.49 -12.36 -34.64
C GLU A 189 8.35 -12.37 -35.67
N ILE A 190 7.63 -11.25 -35.74
CA ILE A 190 6.68 -11.01 -36.81
C ILE A 190 7.55 -10.90 -38.04
N LEU A 191 7.78 -12.04 -38.69
CA LEU A 191 8.34 -12.18 -40.02
C LEU A 191 7.45 -11.35 -40.93
N SER A 192 7.82 -10.08 -41.11
CA SER A 192 7.25 -9.19 -42.09
C SER A 192 7.48 -9.85 -43.44
N GLN A 193 6.45 -10.51 -43.97
CA GLN A 193 6.44 -10.96 -45.35
C GLN A 193 6.43 -9.72 -46.23
N ASP A 194 7.64 -9.32 -46.64
CA ASP A 194 7.88 -8.28 -47.63
C ASP A 194 7.28 -8.75 -48.96
N SER A 195 6.00 -8.41 -49.17
CA SER A 195 5.32 -8.59 -50.45
C SER A 195 5.91 -7.58 -51.42
N THR A 196 6.99 -8.01 -52.08
CA THR A 196 7.57 -7.30 -53.21
C THR A 196 6.62 -7.46 -54.40
N SER A 197 5.70 -6.51 -54.58
CA SER A 197 4.93 -6.39 -55.81
C SER A 197 5.82 -5.75 -56.88
N GLU A 198 6.44 -6.58 -57.71
CA GLU A 198 6.96 -6.16 -59.02
C GLU A 198 5.77 -5.88 -59.96
N GLU A 199 5.33 -4.63 -60.07
CA GLU A 199 4.63 -4.16 -61.27
C GLU A 199 5.67 -3.64 -62.28
N LEU A 200 6.01 -4.53 -63.22
CA LEU A 200 6.67 -4.20 -64.48
C LEU A 200 5.69 -3.42 -65.37
N SER A 201 6.16 -2.28 -65.86
CA SER A 201 5.47 -1.42 -66.83
C SER A 201 5.38 -2.07 -68.23
N ASP A 202 4.24 -1.89 -68.91
CA ASP A 202 4.13 -1.27 -70.24
C ASP A 202 2.65 -1.04 -70.63
#